data_AF-A0A936NSP8-F1
#
_entry.id   AF-A0A936NSP8-F1
#
_cell.length_a   1.000
_cell.length_b   1.000
_cell.length_c   1.000
_cell.angle_alpha   90.00
_cell.angle_beta   90.00
_cell.angle_gamma   90.00
#
_symmetry.space_group_name_H-M   'P 1'
#
loop_
_entity.id
_entity.type
_entity.pdbx_description
1 polymer ?
#
loop_
_entity_poly.entity_id
_entity_poly.type
_entity_poly.pdbx_seq_one_letter_code
_entity_poly.pdbx_strand_id
1 'polypeptide(L)'
;MKAPSYGSPVLPAKRNSRTPSSWRSRIDNNDAHSLWRMLNRLVTVHPLVRSALGSQQSSQPSSIIISIHDLTQDLYLLLMQKGRFKHYIDTQMADAEIEREIFHIELTNLLIGCLRRQRPENYRIVRRVSNVLESDPGFRRFKNSNGRHARYRQAADAVFGLRDWGNDKKMIDSGTFAHRIASIPMRMRNRRKAGCTGDAQVIVSNHDLVELLVEIFEAIDSPAPLRILRQLALSKLPVYDPVMTSIDEDSSDEGYSRISHSTFASSDANPEDVIISEEEEQQARHMAEAFLDQLSILMRGNPRRTERLCRVLWHCYFDPDEPSQLEVAEMAGISDSSVSDYRRKLEAEMKSLDFAPSQLRSFAEELDELLRWRLSLPEKGQQSSEMDADIQWPKYQHKQQRTSKTILIN
;
A
#
# COMPACT_ATOMS: atom_id res chain seq x y z
N MET A 1 2.02 -51.65 -65.77
CA MET A 1 1.14 -50.49 -66.07
C MET A 1 0.93 -49.69 -64.78
N LYS A 2 0.87 -48.37 -64.93
CA LYS A 2 1.10 -47.30 -63.93
C LYS A 2 0.28 -47.41 -62.63
N ALA A 3 0.94 -47.23 -61.49
CA ALA A 3 0.33 -46.82 -60.22
C ALA A 3 0.32 -45.28 -60.11
N PRO A 4 -0.70 -44.65 -59.50
CA PRO A 4 -0.87 -43.21 -59.49
C PRO A 4 0.04 -42.51 -58.46
N SER A 5 0.57 -41.37 -58.89
CA SER A 5 1.35 -40.41 -58.10
C SER A 5 0.48 -39.73 -57.03
N TYR A 6 0.75 -40.01 -55.76
CA TYR A 6 0.22 -39.22 -54.64
C TYR A 6 0.99 -37.89 -54.54
N GLY A 7 0.29 -36.79 -54.78
CA GLY A 7 0.81 -35.44 -54.57
C GLY A 7 1.07 -35.17 -53.09
N SER A 8 2.28 -34.73 -52.77
CA SER A 8 2.64 -34.23 -51.46
C SER A 8 1.78 -33.02 -51.07
N PRO A 9 1.22 -32.97 -49.85
CA PRO A 9 0.53 -31.79 -49.37
C PRO A 9 1.54 -30.68 -49.10
N VAL A 10 1.40 -29.57 -49.82
CA VAL A 10 2.11 -28.32 -49.55
C VAL A 10 1.64 -27.81 -48.19
N LEU A 11 2.52 -27.88 -47.20
CA LEU A 11 2.32 -27.24 -45.90
C LEU A 11 2.18 -25.72 -46.11
N PRO A 12 1.17 -25.05 -45.53
CA PRO A 12 1.06 -23.60 -45.63
C PRO A 12 2.21 -22.96 -44.87
N ALA A 13 3.05 -22.23 -45.61
CA ALA A 13 4.11 -21.39 -45.06
C ALA A 13 3.51 -20.42 -44.02
N LYS A 14 4.06 -20.45 -42.80
CA LYS A 14 3.84 -19.43 -41.76
C LYS A 14 4.20 -18.06 -42.34
N ARG A 15 3.19 -17.31 -42.79
CA ARG A 15 3.29 -15.88 -43.12
C ARG A 15 3.51 -15.09 -41.82
N ASN A 16 4.76 -14.97 -41.40
CA ASN A 16 5.18 -13.86 -40.54
C ASN A 16 5.46 -12.64 -41.44
N SER A 17 4.41 -12.05 -42.02
CA SER A 17 4.51 -10.74 -42.66
C SER A 17 4.51 -9.67 -41.57
N ARG A 18 5.68 -9.41 -40.97
CA ARG A 18 5.94 -8.11 -40.32
C ARG A 18 5.97 -7.07 -41.44
N THR A 19 4.82 -6.46 -41.72
CA THR A 19 4.80 -5.22 -42.49
C THR A 19 5.66 -4.20 -41.74
N PRO A 20 6.59 -3.49 -42.41
CA PRO A 20 7.32 -2.39 -41.78
C PRO A 20 6.29 -1.39 -41.25
N SER A 21 6.37 -1.09 -39.95
CA SER A 21 5.47 -0.20 -39.27
C SER A 21 5.68 1.23 -39.79
N SER A 22 4.93 1.65 -40.80
CA SER A 22 5.06 2.98 -41.41
C SER A 22 4.44 4.08 -40.53
N TRP A 23 4.95 4.26 -39.31
CA TRP A 23 4.41 5.21 -38.33
C TRP A 23 4.35 6.64 -38.90
N ARG A 24 5.46 7.13 -39.46
CA ARG A 24 5.56 8.52 -39.95
C ARG A 24 4.54 8.81 -41.05
N SER A 25 4.49 7.96 -42.08
CA SER A 25 3.55 8.12 -43.18
C SER A 25 2.09 8.13 -42.71
N ARG A 26 1.73 7.36 -41.68
CA ARG A 26 0.36 7.30 -41.15
C ARG A 26 0.02 8.50 -40.29
N ILE A 27 1.00 9.05 -39.57
CA ILE A 27 0.86 10.28 -38.80
C ILE A 27 0.69 11.47 -39.77
N ASP A 28 1.54 11.57 -40.80
CA ASP A 28 1.48 12.65 -41.80
C ASP A 28 0.16 12.64 -42.59
N ASN A 29 -0.34 11.44 -42.93
CA ASN A 29 -1.61 11.28 -43.64
C ASN A 29 -2.85 11.37 -42.72
N ASN A 30 -2.65 11.58 -41.41
CA ASN A 30 -3.71 11.63 -40.40
C ASN A 30 -4.68 10.43 -40.44
N ASP A 31 -4.15 9.22 -40.73
CA ASP A 31 -4.95 8.00 -40.82
C ASP A 31 -5.19 7.39 -39.43
N ALA A 32 -6.22 7.91 -38.75
CA ALA A 32 -6.60 7.48 -37.40
C ALA A 32 -6.87 5.97 -37.31
N HIS A 33 -7.48 5.36 -38.32
CA HIS A 33 -7.79 3.92 -38.30
C HIS A 33 -6.52 3.07 -38.37
N SER A 34 -5.56 3.44 -39.21
CA SER A 34 -4.30 2.73 -39.30
C SER A 34 -3.43 2.91 -38.07
N LEU A 35 -3.44 4.09 -37.44
CA LEU A 35 -2.77 4.34 -36.17
C LEU A 35 -3.39 3.51 -35.04
N TRP A 36 -4.73 3.48 -34.96
CA TRP A 36 -5.45 2.67 -33.98
C TRP A 36 -5.05 1.19 -34.05
N ARG A 37 -5.02 0.60 -35.24
CA ARG A 37 -4.60 -0.81 -35.42
C ARG A 37 -3.17 -1.07 -34.96
N MET A 38 -2.26 -0.11 -35.14
CA MET A 38 -0.87 -0.24 -34.69
C MET A 38 -0.77 -0.17 -33.17
N LEU A 39 -1.47 0.79 -32.55
CA LEU A 39 -1.54 0.91 -31.10
C LEU A 39 -2.17 -0.32 -30.46
N ASN A 40 -3.28 -0.81 -31.01
CA ASN A 40 -3.93 -2.03 -30.54
C ASN A 40 -2.95 -3.21 -30.55
N ARG A 41 -2.23 -3.40 -31.67
CA ARG A 41 -1.20 -4.44 -31.76
C ARG A 41 -0.14 -4.29 -30.67
N LEU A 42 0.34 -3.07 -30.40
CA LEU A 42 1.33 -2.83 -29.34
C LEU A 42 0.77 -3.18 -27.95
N VAL A 43 -0.47 -2.78 -27.67
CA VAL A 43 -1.17 -3.09 -26.41
C VAL A 43 -1.32 -4.60 -26.24
N THR A 44 -1.80 -5.32 -27.26
CA THR A 44 -2.04 -6.77 -27.20
C THR A 44 -0.77 -7.57 -26.93
N VAL A 45 0.36 -7.19 -27.54
CA VAL A 45 1.62 -7.93 -27.39
C VAL A 45 2.41 -7.52 -26.14
N HIS A 46 1.97 -6.48 -25.42
CA HIS A 46 2.70 -5.96 -24.28
C HIS A 46 2.74 -6.96 -23.11
N PRO A 47 3.92 -7.28 -22.54
CA PRO A 47 4.06 -8.31 -21.50
C PRO A 47 3.18 -8.08 -20.26
N LEU A 48 3.03 -6.82 -19.81
CA LEU A 48 2.20 -6.50 -18.65
C LEU A 48 0.70 -6.74 -18.93
N VAL A 49 0.24 -6.43 -20.15
CA VAL A 49 -1.16 -6.65 -20.56
C VAL A 49 -1.43 -8.15 -20.65
N ARG A 50 -0.52 -8.91 -21.27
CA ARG A 50 -0.63 -10.37 -21.36
C ARG A 50 -0.59 -11.05 -19.98
N SER A 51 0.27 -10.58 -19.08
CA SER A 51 0.35 -11.11 -17.72
C SER A 51 -0.94 -10.84 -16.93
N ALA A 52 -1.53 -9.65 -17.08
CA ALA A 52 -2.77 -9.30 -16.41
C ALA A 52 -3.96 -10.12 -16.95
N LEU A 53 -4.09 -10.23 -18.29
CA LEU A 53 -5.12 -11.06 -18.93
C LEU A 53 -4.99 -12.55 -18.56
N GLY A 54 -3.76 -13.06 -18.47
CA GLY A 54 -3.51 -14.43 -18.02
C GLY A 54 -3.91 -14.65 -16.55
N SER A 55 -3.75 -13.64 -15.69
CA SER A 55 -4.17 -13.69 -14.29
C SER A 55 -5.69 -13.59 -14.11
N GLN A 56 -6.43 -13.01 -15.07
CA GLN A 56 -7.90 -12.94 -15.02
C GLN A 56 -8.57 -14.30 -15.24
N GLN A 57 -7.88 -15.24 -15.90
CA GLN A 57 -8.40 -16.59 -16.13
C GLN A 57 -8.31 -17.49 -14.89
N SER A 58 -7.56 -17.06 -13.86
CA SER A 58 -7.55 -17.71 -12.55
C SER A 58 -8.59 -17.09 -11.63
N SER A 59 -9.44 -17.92 -11.04
CA SER A 59 -10.68 -17.64 -10.28
C SER A 59 -10.49 -16.81 -8.99
N GLN A 60 -9.91 -15.62 -9.08
CA GLN A 60 -9.82 -14.66 -7.97
C GLN A 60 -10.83 -13.52 -8.23
N PRO A 61 -11.81 -13.29 -7.33
CA PRO A 61 -12.94 -12.38 -7.54
C PRO A 61 -12.58 -10.88 -7.55
N SER A 62 -11.29 -10.52 -7.50
CA SER A 62 -10.79 -9.13 -7.49
C SER A 62 -9.85 -8.80 -8.66
N SER A 63 -9.89 -9.60 -9.73
CA SER A 63 -9.01 -9.40 -10.88
C SER A 63 -9.43 -8.19 -11.73
N ILE A 64 -8.47 -7.30 -12.00
CA ILE A 64 -8.64 -6.08 -12.79
C ILE A 64 -9.16 -6.44 -14.18
N ILE A 65 -10.38 -6.04 -14.54
CA ILE A 65 -10.88 -6.14 -15.92
C ILE A 65 -10.07 -5.17 -16.78
N ILE A 66 -9.19 -5.71 -17.63
CA ILE A 66 -8.40 -4.93 -18.58
C ILE A 66 -8.99 -5.13 -19.96
N SER A 67 -9.74 -4.15 -20.44
CA SER A 67 -10.15 -4.08 -21.85
C SER A 67 -8.97 -3.60 -22.71
N ILE A 68 -8.58 -4.42 -23.68
CA ILE A 68 -7.56 -4.05 -24.69
C ILE A 68 -8.02 -2.83 -25.49
N HIS A 69 -9.32 -2.71 -25.75
CA HIS A 69 -9.89 -1.60 -26.49
C HIS A 69 -9.76 -0.29 -25.72
N ASP A 70 -10.08 -0.30 -24.42
CA ASP A 70 -10.03 0.88 -23.57
C ASP A 70 -8.58 1.33 -23.37
N LEU A 71 -7.65 0.39 -23.14
CA LEU A 71 -6.22 0.70 -23.09
C LEU A 71 -5.69 1.29 -24.40
N THR A 72 -6.19 0.81 -25.54
CA THR A 72 -5.82 1.35 -26.86
C THR A 72 -6.34 2.78 -27.01
N GLN A 73 -7.58 3.03 -26.58
CA GLN A 73 -8.20 4.35 -26.59
C GLN A 73 -7.43 5.33 -25.70
N ASP A 74 -7.16 4.94 -24.46
CA ASP A 74 -6.41 5.74 -23.50
C ASP A 74 -5.01 6.07 -24.00
N LEU A 75 -4.31 5.08 -24.60
CA LEU A 75 -3.00 5.31 -25.19
C LEU A 75 -3.08 6.32 -26.35
N TYR A 76 -4.08 6.19 -27.23
CA TYR A 76 -4.28 7.11 -28.34
C TYR A 76 -4.55 8.55 -27.84
N LEU A 77 -5.47 8.71 -26.89
CA LEU A 77 -5.81 10.01 -26.29
C LEU A 77 -4.61 10.62 -25.55
N LEU A 78 -3.84 9.81 -24.82
CA LEU A 78 -2.65 10.25 -24.11
C LEU A 78 -1.56 10.75 -25.08
N LEU A 79 -1.32 10.04 -26.17
CA LEU A 79 -0.35 10.46 -27.20
C LEU A 79 -0.79 11.76 -27.88
N MET A 80 -2.09 11.91 -28.13
CA MET A 80 -2.68 13.15 -28.68
C MET A 80 -2.54 14.32 -27.70
N GLN A 81 -2.95 14.15 -26.45
CA GLN A 81 -2.93 15.22 -25.43
C GLN A 81 -1.51 15.71 -25.12
N LYS A 82 -0.53 14.80 -25.13
CA LYS A 82 0.89 15.16 -24.96
C LYS A 82 1.54 15.72 -26.24
N GLY A 83 0.81 15.80 -27.36
CA GLY A 83 1.35 16.24 -28.65
C GLY A 83 2.46 15.32 -29.19
N ARG A 84 2.48 14.04 -28.81
CA ARG A 84 3.56 13.10 -29.15
C ARG A 84 3.68 12.82 -30.64
N PHE A 85 2.55 12.71 -31.34
CA PHE A 85 2.57 12.49 -32.78
C PHE A 85 3.27 13.63 -33.53
N LYS A 86 2.95 14.88 -33.16
CA LYS A 86 3.63 16.06 -33.70
C LYS A 86 5.12 16.05 -33.35
N HIS A 87 5.45 15.74 -32.09
CA HIS A 87 6.83 15.62 -31.66
C HIS A 87 7.63 14.62 -32.51
N TYR A 88 7.08 13.43 -32.81
CA TYR A 88 7.75 12.40 -33.62
C TYR A 88 8.06 12.86 -35.06
N ILE A 89 7.19 13.69 -35.63
CA ILE A 89 7.41 14.30 -36.95
C ILE A 89 8.45 15.41 -36.86
N ASP A 90 8.30 16.33 -35.91
CA ASP A 90 9.18 17.49 -35.72
C ASP A 90 10.63 17.06 -35.41
N THR A 91 10.84 16.02 -34.60
CA THR A 91 12.17 15.48 -34.27
C THR A 91 12.69 14.47 -35.28
N GLN A 92 11.92 14.19 -36.33
CA GLN A 92 12.30 13.27 -37.39
C GLN A 92 12.64 11.84 -36.92
N MET A 93 11.93 11.31 -35.92
CA MET A 93 12.18 9.98 -35.36
C MET A 93 11.88 8.84 -36.32
N ALA A 94 12.74 7.83 -36.36
CA ALA A 94 12.53 6.65 -37.22
C ALA A 94 11.33 5.82 -36.75
N ASP A 95 10.68 5.08 -37.65
CA ASP A 95 9.52 4.24 -37.32
C ASP A 95 9.79 3.25 -36.16
N ALA A 96 10.96 2.64 -36.14
CA ALA A 96 11.38 1.73 -35.06
C ALA A 96 11.62 2.47 -33.73
N GLU A 97 12.02 3.74 -33.79
CA GLU A 97 12.23 4.59 -32.63
C GLU A 97 10.89 5.03 -32.02
N ILE A 98 9.95 5.44 -32.88
CA ILE A 98 8.55 5.74 -32.50
C ILE A 98 7.92 4.52 -31.85
N GLU A 99 8.01 3.35 -32.49
CA GLU A 99 7.47 2.10 -31.92
C GLU A 99 8.10 1.79 -30.56
N ARG A 100 9.43 1.96 -30.44
CA ARG A 100 10.14 1.71 -29.19
C ARG A 100 9.71 2.67 -28.09
N GLU A 101 9.57 3.96 -28.38
CA GLU A 101 9.13 4.97 -27.42
C GLU A 101 7.69 4.72 -26.97
N ILE A 102 6.76 4.52 -27.90
CA ILE A 102 5.36 4.22 -27.58
C ILE A 102 5.29 2.95 -26.72
N PHE A 103 5.98 1.87 -27.12
CA PHE A 103 5.89 0.59 -26.42
C PHE A 103 6.58 0.58 -25.04
N HIS A 104 7.82 1.08 -24.94
CA HIS A 104 8.62 0.98 -23.72
C HIS A 104 8.44 2.15 -22.75
N ILE A 105 7.97 3.30 -23.23
CA ILE A 105 7.85 4.51 -22.40
C ILE A 105 6.37 4.83 -22.21
N GLU A 106 5.64 5.19 -23.26
CA GLU A 106 4.28 5.73 -23.10
C GLU A 106 3.28 4.68 -22.64
N LEU A 107 3.24 3.51 -23.30
CA LEU A 107 2.38 2.40 -22.90
C LEU A 107 2.76 1.85 -21.52
N THR A 108 4.06 1.73 -21.23
CA THR A 108 4.51 1.27 -19.90
C THR A 108 4.10 2.26 -18.81
N ASN A 109 4.24 3.57 -19.04
CA ASN A 109 3.81 4.60 -18.09
C ASN A 109 2.30 4.63 -17.90
N LEU A 110 1.52 4.47 -18.98
CA LEU A 110 0.06 4.35 -18.90
C LEU A 110 -0.34 3.17 -18.01
N LEU A 111 0.23 1.99 -18.26
CA LEU A 111 -0.08 0.77 -17.51
C LEU A 111 0.30 0.88 -16.03
N ILE A 112 1.50 1.42 -15.73
CA ILE A 112 1.92 1.68 -14.35
C ILE A 112 1.02 2.72 -13.69
N GLY A 113 0.61 3.76 -14.42
CA GLY A 113 -0.33 4.77 -13.96
C GLY A 113 -1.70 4.19 -13.61
N CYS A 114 -2.24 3.29 -14.44
CA CYS A 114 -3.47 2.56 -14.16
C CYS A 114 -3.34 1.69 -12.91
N LEU A 115 -2.25 0.92 -12.78
CA LEU A 115 -1.98 0.12 -11.58
C LEU A 115 -1.88 0.99 -10.32
N ARG A 116 -1.26 2.17 -10.40
CA ARG A 116 -1.16 3.11 -9.27
C ARG A 116 -2.52 3.67 -8.86
N ARG A 117 -3.41 3.94 -9.81
CA ARG A 117 -4.76 4.45 -9.53
C ARG A 117 -5.67 3.38 -8.96
N GLN A 118 -5.58 2.16 -9.48
CA GLN A 118 -6.41 1.04 -9.04
C GLN A 118 -5.93 0.41 -7.74
N ARG A 119 -4.62 0.43 -7.49
CA ARG A 119 -3.98 -0.20 -6.33
C ARG A 119 -3.02 0.74 -5.61
N PRO A 120 -3.50 1.89 -5.10
CA PRO A 120 -2.66 2.94 -4.54
C PRO A 120 -1.90 2.50 -3.29
N GLU A 121 -2.52 1.76 -2.37
CA GLU A 121 -1.90 1.34 -1.12
C GLU A 121 -0.88 0.23 -1.35
N ASN A 122 -1.19 -0.74 -2.22
CA ASN A 122 -0.22 -1.73 -2.67
C ASN A 122 1.03 -1.07 -3.27
N TYR A 123 0.83 -0.05 -4.12
CA TYR A 123 1.94 0.71 -4.70
C TYR A 123 2.75 1.49 -3.65
N ARG A 124 2.06 2.14 -2.69
CA ARG A 124 2.70 2.88 -1.59
C ARG A 124 3.57 1.95 -0.73
N ILE A 125 3.03 0.81 -0.31
CA ILE A 125 3.76 -0.16 0.53
C ILE A 125 4.96 -0.73 -0.22
N VAL A 126 4.82 -1.12 -1.49
CA VAL A 126 5.93 -1.61 -2.31
C VAL A 126 7.08 -0.60 -2.39
N ARG A 127 6.76 0.70 -2.53
CA ARG A 127 7.77 1.76 -2.52
C ARG A 127 8.43 1.89 -1.15
N ARG A 128 7.64 1.85 -0.07
CA ARG A 128 8.17 1.92 1.31
C ARG A 128 9.09 0.75 1.63
N VAL A 129 8.72 -0.49 1.26
CA VAL A 129 9.58 -1.67 1.40
C VAL A 129 10.93 -1.45 0.71
N SER A 130 10.91 -0.88 -0.48
CA SER A 130 12.14 -0.60 -1.23
C SER A 130 13.01 0.43 -0.54
N ASN A 131 12.40 1.52 -0.06
CA ASN A 131 13.12 2.57 0.65
C ASN A 131 13.72 2.03 1.95
N VAL A 132 12.96 1.26 2.73
CA VAL A 132 13.44 0.65 3.98
C VAL A 132 14.64 -0.25 3.74
N LEU A 133 14.57 -1.13 2.73
CA LEU A 133 15.69 -2.01 2.37
C LEU A 133 16.95 -1.24 1.91
N GLU A 134 16.80 -0.02 1.38
CA GLU A 134 17.89 0.82 0.91
C GLU A 134 18.47 1.74 2.00
N SER A 135 17.63 2.25 2.91
CA SER A 135 18.02 3.25 3.91
C SER A 135 18.35 2.67 5.28
N ASP A 136 17.72 1.56 5.66
CA ASP A 136 17.87 1.00 7.01
C ASP A 136 19.21 0.25 7.16
N PRO A 137 19.96 0.50 8.25
CA PRO A 137 21.28 -0.08 8.45
C PRO A 137 21.27 -1.59 8.73
N GLY A 138 20.12 -2.20 9.04
CA GLY A 138 19.97 -3.64 9.28
C GLY A 138 19.97 -4.48 8.01
N PHE A 139 19.76 -3.85 6.84
CA PHE A 139 19.78 -4.52 5.55
C PHE A 139 21.01 -4.16 4.73
N ARG A 140 21.33 -5.01 3.76
CA ARG A 140 22.36 -4.71 2.76
C ARG A 140 22.04 -5.31 1.41
N ARG A 141 22.64 -4.72 0.38
CA ARG A 141 22.57 -5.21 -0.99
C ARG A 141 23.70 -6.19 -1.29
N PHE A 142 23.36 -7.36 -1.82
CA PHE A 142 24.30 -8.37 -2.27
C PHE A 142 24.71 -8.11 -3.72
N LYS A 143 26.01 -8.21 -4.02
CA LYS A 143 26.53 -8.10 -5.39
C LYS A 143 26.29 -9.43 -6.10
N ASN A 144 25.51 -9.40 -7.18
CA ASN A 144 25.31 -10.59 -8.01
C ASN A 144 26.61 -10.87 -8.78
N SER A 145 27.20 -12.06 -8.62
CA SER A 145 28.49 -12.43 -9.27
C SER A 145 28.38 -12.57 -10.78
N ASN A 146 27.15 -12.60 -11.32
CA ASN A 146 26.89 -12.60 -12.76
C ASN A 146 27.07 -11.20 -13.36
N GLY A 147 28.33 -10.82 -13.53
CA GLY A 147 28.71 -9.65 -14.30
C GLY A 147 28.35 -9.82 -15.78
N ARG A 148 27.44 -8.99 -16.29
CA ARG A 148 27.50 -8.32 -17.62
C ARG A 148 26.19 -7.54 -17.88
N HIS A 149 26.36 -6.23 -18.14
CA HIS A 149 25.44 -5.30 -18.81
C HIS A 149 23.94 -5.29 -18.43
N ALA A 150 23.47 -4.29 -17.65
CA ALA A 150 22.08 -3.81 -17.79
C ALA A 150 21.81 -2.50 -17.00
N ARG A 151 21.92 -1.35 -17.66
CA ARG A 151 21.78 0.00 -17.06
C ARG A 151 20.37 0.45 -16.66
N TYR A 152 19.33 -0.39 -16.67
CA TYR A 152 17.98 0.05 -16.23
C TYR A 152 17.05 -1.06 -15.70
N ARG A 153 17.27 -2.33 -16.04
CA ARG A 153 16.49 -3.48 -15.52
C ARG A 153 16.90 -3.94 -14.10
N GLN A 154 18.03 -3.47 -13.56
CA GLN A 154 18.67 -4.02 -12.36
C GLN A 154 18.14 -3.55 -11.00
N ALA A 155 17.27 -2.54 -10.94
CA ALA A 155 16.76 -2.07 -9.64
C ALA A 155 15.81 -3.11 -9.00
N ALA A 156 14.93 -3.73 -9.79
CA ALA A 156 14.01 -4.77 -9.30
C ALA A 156 14.70 -6.12 -9.06
N ASP A 157 15.84 -6.36 -9.71
CA ASP A 157 16.68 -7.55 -9.56
C ASP A 157 17.78 -7.37 -8.50
N ALA A 158 17.78 -6.23 -7.79
CA ALA A 158 18.68 -6.03 -6.66
C ALA A 158 18.38 -7.08 -5.59
N VAL A 159 19.42 -7.78 -5.15
CA VAL A 159 19.33 -8.82 -4.12
C VAL A 159 19.63 -8.18 -2.77
N PHE A 160 18.74 -8.38 -1.81
CA PHE A 160 18.90 -7.89 -0.44
C PHE A 160 18.98 -9.05 0.54
N GLY A 161 19.55 -8.79 1.71
CA GLY A 161 19.57 -9.69 2.86
C GLY A 161 19.96 -8.94 4.13
N LEU A 162 19.98 -9.66 5.25
CA LEU A 162 20.41 -9.11 6.53
C LEU A 162 21.88 -8.71 6.49
N ARG A 163 22.22 -7.64 7.20
CA ARG A 163 23.58 -7.09 7.22
C ARG A 163 24.61 -8.08 7.77
N ASP A 164 24.21 -8.86 8.77
CA ASP A 164 25.08 -9.78 9.52
C ASP A 164 25.46 -11.04 8.73
N TRP A 165 24.79 -11.30 7.61
CA TRP A 165 25.09 -12.47 6.79
C TRP A 165 26.46 -12.36 6.11
N GLY A 166 27.10 -13.48 5.77
CA GLY A 166 28.31 -13.49 4.95
C GLY A 166 28.01 -13.17 3.48
N ASN A 167 28.98 -12.70 2.70
CA ASN A 167 28.79 -12.51 1.24
C ASN A 167 28.54 -13.85 0.51
N ASP A 168 28.91 -14.96 1.13
CA ASP A 168 28.80 -16.32 0.60
C ASP A 168 27.45 -16.98 0.96
N LYS A 169 26.51 -16.25 1.56
CA LYS A 169 25.19 -16.79 1.92
C LYS A 169 24.49 -17.30 0.65
N LYS A 170 24.17 -18.59 0.64
CA LYS A 170 23.58 -19.27 -0.52
C LYS A 170 22.18 -18.74 -0.81
N MET A 171 21.92 -18.39 -2.07
CA MET A 171 20.58 -18.03 -2.53
C MET A 171 19.77 -19.31 -2.81
N ILE A 172 18.62 -19.43 -2.15
CA ILE A 172 17.68 -20.56 -2.28
C ILE A 172 16.62 -20.20 -3.32
N ASP A 173 16.00 -21.22 -3.92
CA ASP A 173 14.94 -21.02 -4.90
C ASP A 173 13.70 -20.33 -4.30
N SER A 174 13.27 -19.26 -4.98
CA SER A 174 12.15 -18.41 -4.60
C SER A 174 10.81 -19.15 -4.55
N GLY A 175 10.67 -20.29 -5.25
CA GLY A 175 9.46 -21.11 -5.22
C GLY A 175 9.10 -21.65 -3.83
N THR A 176 10.08 -21.76 -2.92
CA THR A 176 9.86 -22.28 -1.56
C THR A 176 9.56 -21.20 -0.53
N PHE A 177 9.71 -19.92 -0.86
CA PHE A 177 9.65 -18.84 0.13
C PHE A 177 8.26 -18.68 0.73
N ALA A 178 7.20 -18.80 -0.07
CA ALA A 178 5.82 -18.68 0.42
C ALA A 178 5.50 -19.70 1.54
N HIS A 179 6.00 -20.93 1.41
CA HIS A 179 5.85 -21.96 2.43
C HIS A 179 6.68 -21.65 3.68
N ARG A 180 7.91 -21.13 3.52
CA ARG A 180 8.78 -20.80 4.64
C ARG A 180 8.24 -19.64 5.49
N ILE A 181 7.62 -18.65 4.85
CA ILE A 181 6.99 -17.53 5.57
C ILE A 181 5.60 -17.86 6.10
N ALA A 182 5.08 -19.09 5.91
CA ALA A 182 3.72 -19.43 6.32
C ALA A 182 3.50 -19.25 7.83
N SER A 183 4.52 -19.49 8.64
CA SER A 183 4.50 -19.31 10.10
C SER A 183 4.45 -17.84 10.54
N ILE A 184 4.87 -16.91 9.69
CA ILE A 184 4.83 -15.47 10.01
C ILE A 184 3.35 -15.04 10.02
N PRO A 185 2.82 -14.54 11.15
CA PRO A 185 1.45 -14.08 11.21
C PRO A 185 1.24 -12.87 10.30
N MET A 186 0.00 -12.68 9.85
CA MET A 186 -0.37 -11.46 9.14
C MET A 186 -0.32 -10.30 10.14
N ARG A 187 0.41 -9.22 9.83
CA ARG A 187 0.52 -8.07 10.74
C ARG A 187 -0.87 -7.46 10.92
N MET A 188 -1.35 -7.39 12.16
CA MET A 188 -2.64 -6.79 12.46
C MET A 188 -2.48 -5.29 12.72
N ARG A 189 -3.47 -4.48 12.30
CA ARG A 189 -3.51 -3.06 12.62
C ARG A 189 -3.56 -2.89 14.13
N ASN A 190 -2.81 -1.94 14.67
CA ASN A 190 -3.05 -1.42 16.01
C ASN A 190 -4.41 -0.71 16.00
N ARG A 191 -5.46 -1.42 16.44
CA ARG A 191 -6.86 -0.93 16.44
C ARG A 191 -7.11 0.15 17.49
N ARG A 192 -6.14 0.44 18.36
CA ARG A 192 -6.32 1.27 19.55
C ARG A 192 -5.89 2.73 19.38
N LYS A 193 -5.24 3.12 18.26
CA LYS A 193 -4.59 4.44 18.12
C LYS A 193 -5.01 5.36 16.97
N ALA A 194 -6.08 5.09 16.21
CA ALA A 194 -6.53 6.07 15.21
C ALA A 194 -8.01 5.92 14.79
N GLY A 195 -8.75 7.02 14.96
CA GLY A 195 -10.10 7.25 14.44
C GLY A 195 -10.20 7.25 12.92
N CYS A 196 -10.31 6.05 12.36
CA CYS A 196 -10.98 5.84 11.08
C CYS A 196 -11.86 4.61 11.24
N THR A 197 -13.17 4.81 11.34
CA THR A 197 -14.15 3.78 11.00
C THR A 197 -13.95 3.42 9.53
N GLY A 198 -13.85 2.12 9.24
CA GLY A 198 -13.66 1.60 7.89
C GLY A 198 -12.50 0.61 7.81
N ASP A 199 -12.77 -0.55 7.23
CA ASP A 199 -11.84 -1.66 6.98
C ASP A 199 -10.68 -1.31 6.00
N ALA A 200 -10.45 -0.03 5.71
CA ALA A 200 -9.86 0.38 4.43
C ALA A 200 -8.49 1.09 4.48
N GLN A 201 -7.85 1.26 5.64
CA GLN A 201 -6.46 1.75 5.65
C GLN A 201 -5.64 1.22 6.82
N VAL A 202 -4.57 0.50 6.51
CA VAL A 202 -3.62 -0.01 7.51
C VAL A 202 -2.38 0.87 7.52
N ILE A 203 -2.30 1.72 8.53
CA ILE A 203 -1.11 2.53 8.81
C ILE A 203 -0.05 1.58 9.39
N VAL A 204 0.78 0.99 8.52
CA VAL A 204 1.98 0.23 8.92
C VAL A 204 3.09 1.22 9.24
N SER A 205 3.72 1.18 10.41
CA SER A 205 4.85 2.07 10.71
C SER A 205 6.11 1.65 9.92
N ASN A 206 7.15 2.50 9.82
CA ASN A 206 8.41 2.05 9.21
C ASN A 206 9.11 0.99 10.08
N HIS A 207 8.94 1.08 11.41
CA HIS A 207 9.50 0.12 12.34
C HIS A 207 8.87 -1.28 12.15
N ASP A 208 7.53 -1.37 12.11
CA ASP A 208 6.83 -2.65 11.88
C ASP A 208 7.21 -3.26 10.53
N LEU A 209 7.47 -2.41 9.52
CA LEU A 209 7.91 -2.86 8.21
C LEU A 209 9.33 -3.42 8.24
N VAL A 210 10.24 -2.82 9.02
CA VAL A 210 11.59 -3.34 9.25
C VAL A 210 11.51 -4.70 9.96
N GLU A 211 10.75 -4.80 11.04
CA GLU A 211 10.57 -6.05 11.78
C GLU A 211 10.01 -7.17 10.89
N LEU A 212 8.96 -6.87 10.12
CA LEU A 212 8.39 -7.84 9.18
C LEU A 212 9.43 -8.32 8.15
N LEU A 213 10.25 -7.39 7.63
CA LEU A 213 11.30 -7.76 6.67
C LEU A 213 12.40 -8.61 7.32
N VAL A 214 12.75 -8.35 8.59
CA VAL A 214 13.68 -9.19 9.35
C VAL A 214 13.10 -10.60 9.53
N GLU A 215 11.85 -10.71 10.00
CA GLU A 215 11.15 -12.00 10.14
C GLU A 215 11.08 -12.78 8.82
N ILE A 216 10.80 -12.09 7.71
CA ILE A 216 10.80 -12.68 6.37
C ILE A 216 12.19 -13.22 6.03
N PHE A 217 13.26 -12.46 6.27
CA PHE A 217 14.62 -12.93 6.00
C PHE A 217 15.04 -14.09 6.88
N GLU A 218 14.70 -14.06 8.17
CA GLU A 218 14.97 -15.16 9.10
C GLU A 218 14.23 -16.44 8.70
N ALA A 219 12.96 -16.32 8.29
CA ALA A 219 12.17 -17.47 7.86
C ALA A 219 12.67 -18.08 6.54
N ILE A 220 13.04 -17.27 5.54
CA ILE A 220 13.54 -17.79 4.26
C ILE A 220 15.01 -18.24 4.35
N ASP A 221 15.78 -17.70 5.29
CA ASP A 221 17.22 -17.91 5.50
C ASP A 221 18.06 -17.78 4.23
N SER A 222 17.73 -16.81 3.37
CA SER A 222 18.35 -16.61 2.06
C SER A 222 18.25 -15.15 1.62
N PRO A 223 19.29 -14.60 0.95
CA PRO A 223 19.13 -13.37 0.21
C PRO A 223 18.04 -13.53 -0.86
N ALA A 224 17.31 -12.46 -1.15
CA ALA A 224 16.19 -12.51 -2.08
C ALA A 224 16.14 -11.27 -2.99
N PRO A 225 15.66 -11.41 -4.24
CA PRO A 225 15.44 -10.27 -5.12
C PRO A 225 14.37 -9.33 -4.57
N LEU A 226 14.55 -8.03 -4.78
CA LEU A 226 13.63 -6.97 -4.33
C LEU A 226 12.18 -7.21 -4.79
N ARG A 227 12.00 -7.71 -6.02
CA ARG A 227 10.68 -8.09 -6.53
C ARG A 227 9.98 -9.12 -5.63
N ILE A 228 10.70 -10.14 -5.18
CA ILE A 228 10.15 -11.21 -4.36
C ILE A 228 9.87 -10.71 -2.95
N LEU A 229 10.79 -9.93 -2.37
CA LEU A 229 10.61 -9.33 -1.04
C LEU A 229 9.37 -8.43 -0.97
N ARG A 230 9.13 -7.62 -2.00
CA ARG A 230 7.90 -6.81 -2.13
C ARG A 230 6.65 -7.69 -2.12
N GLN A 231 6.66 -8.81 -2.84
CA GLN A 231 5.53 -9.74 -2.89
C GLN A 231 5.31 -10.46 -1.56
N LEU A 232 6.37 -10.93 -0.90
CA LEU A 232 6.29 -11.58 0.40
C LEU A 232 5.77 -10.62 1.48
N ALA A 233 6.27 -9.38 1.51
CA ALA A 233 5.79 -8.35 2.43
C ALA A 233 4.30 -8.06 2.23
N LEU A 234 3.84 -7.86 0.99
CA LEU A 234 2.42 -7.66 0.69
C LEU A 234 1.55 -8.84 1.13
N SER A 235 2.05 -10.08 1.07
CA SER A 235 1.29 -11.26 1.52
C SER A 235 1.08 -11.33 3.03
N LYS A 236 1.82 -10.54 3.81
CA LYS A 236 1.78 -10.49 5.28
C LYS A 236 1.22 -9.18 5.83
N LEU A 237 0.76 -8.30 4.94
CA LEU A 237 0.15 -7.02 5.29
C LEU A 237 -1.31 -6.98 4.84
N PRO A 238 -2.26 -6.56 5.69
CA PRO A 238 -3.64 -6.30 5.31
C PRO A 238 -3.72 -5.01 4.48
N VAL A 239 -3.30 -5.08 3.23
CA VAL A 239 -3.40 -3.96 2.30
C VAL A 239 -4.76 -4.02 1.59
N TYR A 240 -5.58 -3.00 1.82
CA TYR A 240 -6.85 -2.82 1.14
C TYR A 240 -6.71 -1.68 0.12
N ASP A 241 -7.07 -1.96 -1.14
CA ASP A 241 -7.23 -0.93 -2.16
C ASP A 241 -8.74 -0.76 -2.41
N PRO A 242 -9.33 0.43 -2.20
CA PRO A 242 -10.75 0.64 -2.47
C PRO A 242 -11.02 0.46 -3.96
N VAL A 243 -11.98 -0.41 -4.30
CA VAL A 243 -12.49 -0.52 -5.67
C VAL A 243 -13.39 0.68 -5.91
N MET A 244 -12.89 1.67 -6.65
CA MET A 244 -13.72 2.78 -7.14
C MET A 244 -14.55 2.25 -8.31
N THR A 245 -15.80 1.86 -8.05
CA THR A 245 -16.78 1.62 -9.12
C THR A 245 -17.23 2.98 -9.68
N SER A 246 -17.43 3.04 -11.00
CA SER A 246 -17.97 4.24 -11.64
C SER A 246 -19.42 4.42 -11.18
N ILE A 247 -19.81 5.64 -10.82
CA ILE A 247 -21.19 5.98 -10.44
C ILE A 247 -22.18 5.66 -11.60
N ASP A 248 -21.68 5.57 -12.83
CA ASP A 248 -22.48 5.30 -14.03
C ASP A 248 -22.81 3.82 -14.29
N GLU A 249 -22.21 2.86 -13.56
CA GLU A 249 -22.42 1.41 -13.78
C GLU A 249 -23.72 0.86 -13.14
N ASP A 250 -24.41 1.62 -12.31
CA ASP A 250 -25.59 1.15 -11.56
C ASP A 250 -26.92 1.16 -12.36
N SER A 251 -26.88 1.25 -13.69
CA SER A 251 -28.09 1.25 -14.53
C SER A 251 -28.53 -0.13 -15.03
N SER A 252 -27.83 -1.20 -14.68
CA SER A 252 -28.25 -2.56 -15.03
C SER A 252 -28.12 -3.56 -13.88
N ASP A 253 -29.27 -4.13 -13.55
CA ASP A 253 -29.55 -5.28 -12.69
C ASP A 253 -29.94 -5.06 -11.22
N GLU A 254 -31.16 -5.51 -10.96
CA GLU A 254 -31.89 -5.57 -9.71
C GLU A 254 -31.21 -6.49 -8.69
N GLY A 255 -31.19 -6.07 -7.42
CA GLY A 255 -31.50 -6.99 -6.33
C GLY A 255 -30.45 -7.30 -5.26
N TYR A 256 -29.20 -6.86 -5.35
CA TYR A 256 -28.20 -7.22 -4.32
C TYR A 256 -27.15 -6.14 -4.03
N SER A 257 -27.55 -5.00 -3.46
CA SER A 257 -26.63 -4.22 -2.61
C SER A 257 -27.36 -3.18 -1.76
N ARG A 258 -27.97 -3.61 -0.65
CA ARG A 258 -28.48 -2.68 0.39
C ARG A 258 -27.47 -2.39 1.50
N ILE A 259 -26.20 -2.78 1.35
CA ILE A 259 -25.20 -2.66 2.43
C ILE A 259 -24.24 -1.47 2.23
N SER A 260 -24.23 -0.82 1.06
CA SER A 260 -23.18 0.16 0.73
C SER A 260 -23.57 1.64 0.80
N HIS A 261 -24.77 1.98 1.29
CA HIS A 261 -25.20 3.39 1.38
C HIS A 261 -24.71 4.16 2.62
N SER A 262 -23.93 3.55 3.53
CA SER A 262 -23.47 4.25 4.75
C SER A 262 -22.05 4.81 4.68
N THR A 263 -21.31 4.63 3.59
CA THR A 263 -19.84 4.90 3.58
C THR A 263 -19.40 6.07 2.70
N PHE A 264 -20.33 6.80 2.08
CA PHE A 264 -20.01 8.10 1.51
C PHE A 264 -20.31 9.17 2.55
N ALA A 265 -19.33 9.42 3.41
CA ALA A 265 -19.24 10.71 4.09
C ALA A 265 -19.16 11.79 3.00
N SER A 266 -20.29 12.43 2.75
CA SER A 266 -20.42 13.55 1.83
C SER A 266 -19.38 14.61 2.18
N SER A 267 -18.59 15.02 1.19
CA SER A 267 -17.63 16.11 1.30
C SER A 267 -18.28 17.49 1.43
N ASP A 268 -19.61 17.56 1.55
CA ASP A 268 -20.35 18.74 1.97
C ASP A 268 -21.23 18.33 3.16
N ALA A 269 -20.67 18.39 4.37
CA ALA A 269 -21.47 18.33 5.59
C ALA A 269 -22.26 19.63 5.69
N ASN A 270 -23.59 19.54 5.78
CA ASN A 270 -24.43 20.69 6.03
C ASN A 270 -23.99 21.31 7.37
N PRO A 271 -23.99 22.64 7.58
CA PRO A 271 -23.72 23.25 8.89
C PRO A 271 -24.49 22.60 10.06
N GLU A 272 -25.69 22.08 9.80
CA GLU A 272 -26.47 21.30 10.78
C GLU A 272 -25.80 19.97 11.15
N ASP A 273 -25.23 19.25 10.19
CA ASP A 273 -24.53 17.98 10.42
C ASP A 273 -23.25 18.17 11.25
N VAL A 274 -22.57 19.31 11.07
CA VAL A 274 -21.40 19.68 11.88
C VAL A 274 -21.81 19.90 13.33
N ILE A 275 -22.90 20.62 13.57
CA ILE A 275 -23.42 20.88 14.92
C ILE A 275 -23.87 19.57 15.58
N ILE A 276 -24.57 18.71 14.85
CA ILE A 276 -24.97 17.38 15.36
C ILE A 276 -23.74 16.56 15.72
N SER A 277 -22.70 16.56 14.88
CA SER A 277 -21.45 15.85 15.17
C SER A 277 -20.73 16.39 16.41
N GLU A 278 -20.71 17.71 16.61
CA GLU A 278 -20.13 18.34 17.81
C GLU A 278 -20.95 18.00 19.07
N GLU A 279 -22.27 17.99 18.97
CA GLU A 279 -23.16 17.61 20.07
C GLU A 279 -22.99 16.12 20.43
N GLU A 280 -22.91 15.24 19.42
CA GLU A 280 -22.64 13.82 19.61
C GLU A 280 -21.27 13.58 20.25
N GLU A 281 -20.23 14.30 19.83
CA GLU A 281 -18.91 14.26 20.44
C GLU A 281 -18.96 14.71 21.90
N GLN A 282 -19.62 15.84 22.18
CA GLN A 282 -19.73 16.35 23.53
C GLN A 282 -20.55 15.41 24.43
N GLN A 283 -21.60 14.79 23.89
CA GLN A 283 -22.37 13.77 24.60
C GLN A 283 -21.50 12.56 24.94
N ALA A 284 -20.67 12.10 23.99
CA ALA A 284 -19.75 10.98 24.21
C ALA A 284 -18.71 11.28 25.30
N ARG A 285 -18.22 12.53 25.39
CA ARG A 285 -17.32 12.95 26.47
C ARG A 285 -18.01 12.90 27.84
N HIS A 286 -19.22 13.43 27.95
CA HIS A 286 -20.01 13.33 29.19
C HIS A 286 -20.33 11.88 29.56
N MET A 287 -20.54 11.00 28.58
CA MET A 287 -20.74 9.57 28.83
C MET A 287 -19.48 8.91 29.44
N ALA A 288 -18.27 9.35 29.06
CA ALA A 288 -17.02 8.85 29.65
C ALA A 288 -16.90 9.24 31.13
N GLU A 289 -17.21 10.49 31.48
CA GLU A 289 -17.28 10.94 32.87
C GLU A 289 -18.32 10.15 33.67
N ALA A 290 -19.54 10.06 33.15
CA ALA A 290 -20.63 9.33 33.78
C ALA A 290 -20.30 7.83 33.97
N PHE A 291 -19.62 7.22 33.00
CA PHE A 291 -19.15 5.85 33.10
C PHE A 291 -18.15 5.66 34.25
N LEU A 292 -17.17 6.55 34.39
CA LEU A 292 -16.21 6.48 35.50
C LEU A 292 -16.87 6.71 36.87
N ASP A 293 -17.91 7.54 36.92
CA ASP A 293 -18.69 7.76 38.13
C ASP A 293 -19.54 6.54 38.46
N GLN A 294 -20.13 5.88 37.46
CA GLN A 294 -20.85 4.62 37.61
C GLN A 294 -19.94 3.50 38.13
N LEU A 295 -18.70 3.41 37.64
CA LEU A 295 -17.70 2.48 38.16
C LEU A 295 -17.36 2.78 39.63
N SER A 296 -17.32 4.05 40.01
CA SER A 296 -17.10 4.44 41.41
C SER A 296 -18.26 3.99 42.32
N ILE A 297 -19.50 4.09 41.84
CA ILE A 297 -20.72 3.65 42.53
C ILE A 297 -20.74 2.12 42.66
N LEU A 298 -20.37 1.40 41.60
CA LEU A 298 -20.27 -0.07 41.60
C LEU A 298 -19.30 -0.56 42.68
N MET A 299 -18.20 0.17 42.87
CA MET A 299 -17.22 -0.10 43.93
C MET A 299 -17.61 0.48 45.30
N ARG A 300 -18.87 0.92 45.45
CA ARG A 300 -19.47 1.50 46.66
C ARG A 300 -18.68 2.70 47.19
N GLY A 301 -18.10 3.49 46.30
CA GLY A 301 -17.30 4.66 46.65
C GLY A 301 -15.98 4.34 47.36
N ASN A 302 -15.47 3.10 47.31
CA ASN A 302 -14.19 2.76 47.92
C ASN A 302 -13.02 3.24 47.02
N PRO A 303 -12.26 4.28 47.40
CA PRO A 303 -11.32 4.94 46.51
C PRO A 303 -10.20 4.00 46.05
N ARG A 304 -9.68 3.15 46.93
CA ARG A 304 -8.61 2.19 46.60
C ARG A 304 -9.08 1.10 45.64
N ARG A 305 -10.33 0.66 45.77
CA ARG A 305 -10.88 -0.37 44.88
C ARG A 305 -11.25 0.22 43.53
N THR A 306 -11.78 1.44 43.50
CA THR A 306 -12.04 2.19 42.27
C THR A 306 -10.74 2.47 41.52
N GLU A 307 -9.69 2.91 42.22
CA GLU A 307 -8.37 3.12 41.61
C GLU A 307 -7.82 1.83 40.97
N ARG A 308 -7.89 0.69 41.68
CA ARG A 308 -7.47 -0.60 41.13
C ARG A 308 -8.30 -1.02 39.92
N LEU A 309 -9.61 -0.79 39.95
CA LEU A 309 -10.50 -1.05 38.82
C LEU A 309 -10.13 -0.17 37.61
N CYS A 310 -9.84 1.11 37.84
CA CYS A 310 -9.36 2.04 36.81
C CYS A 310 -8.00 1.62 36.23
N ARG A 311 -7.07 1.12 37.06
CA ARG A 311 -5.79 0.56 36.57
C ARG A 311 -6.01 -0.64 35.67
N VAL A 312 -6.89 -1.57 36.08
CA VAL A 312 -7.25 -2.72 35.24
C VAL A 312 -7.91 -2.27 33.93
N LEU A 313 -8.82 -1.30 33.98
CA LEU A 313 -9.43 -0.71 32.79
C LEU A 313 -8.37 -0.11 31.86
N TRP A 314 -7.43 0.66 32.39
CA TRP A 314 -6.36 1.25 31.60
C TRP A 314 -5.47 0.18 30.95
N HIS A 315 -4.97 -0.78 31.74
CA HIS A 315 -4.11 -1.85 31.24
C HIS A 315 -4.79 -2.79 30.22
N CYS A 316 -6.09 -3.06 30.39
CA CYS A 316 -6.79 -3.94 29.46
C CYS A 316 -7.12 -3.27 28.11
N TYR A 317 -7.38 -1.96 28.10
CA TYR A 317 -7.95 -1.29 26.93
C TYR A 317 -7.06 -0.21 26.30
N PHE A 318 -6.21 0.46 27.08
CA PHE A 318 -5.46 1.66 26.65
C PHE A 318 -3.94 1.52 26.72
N ASP A 319 -3.43 0.55 27.47
CA ASP A 319 -1.99 0.31 27.60
C ASP A 319 -1.38 -0.17 26.25
N PRO A 320 -0.35 0.54 25.74
CA PRO A 320 0.32 0.16 24.50
C PRO A 320 1.15 -1.13 24.59
N ASP A 321 1.59 -1.52 25.79
CA ASP A 321 2.50 -2.66 25.99
C ASP A 321 1.74 -4.00 26.02
N GLU A 322 0.41 -3.96 25.96
CA GLU A 322 -0.51 -5.11 25.95
C GLU A 322 -0.16 -6.19 27.00
N PRO A 323 -0.06 -5.80 28.28
CA PRO A 323 0.37 -6.70 29.35
C PRO A 323 -0.59 -7.90 29.49
N SER A 324 0.00 -9.07 29.76
CA SER A 324 -0.75 -10.28 30.11
C SER A 324 -1.53 -10.08 31.42
N GLN A 325 -2.57 -10.89 31.63
CA GLN A 325 -3.41 -10.79 32.83
C GLN A 325 -2.61 -10.90 34.15
N LEU A 326 -1.54 -11.71 34.14
CA LEU A 326 -0.62 -11.87 35.27
C LEU A 326 0.19 -10.59 35.53
N GLU A 327 0.68 -9.95 34.47
CA GLU A 327 1.40 -8.67 34.57
C GLU A 327 0.47 -7.55 35.04
N VAL A 328 -0.78 -7.52 34.55
CA VAL A 328 -1.80 -6.58 35.05
C VAL A 328 -2.10 -6.79 36.53
N ALA A 329 -2.17 -8.04 36.98
CA ALA A 329 -2.38 -8.36 38.39
C ALA A 329 -1.24 -7.80 39.27
N GLU A 330 0.01 -7.96 38.81
CA GLU A 330 1.19 -7.42 39.47
C GLU A 330 1.18 -5.89 39.49
N MET A 331 0.97 -5.23 38.35
CA MET A 331 0.95 -3.76 38.23
C MET A 331 -0.18 -3.10 39.02
N ALA A 332 -1.35 -3.73 39.08
CA ALA A 332 -2.49 -3.26 39.87
C ALA A 332 -2.45 -3.68 41.35
N GLY A 333 -1.49 -4.53 41.74
CA GLY A 333 -1.34 -5.03 43.11
C GLY A 333 -2.53 -5.86 43.60
N ILE A 334 -3.08 -6.70 42.73
CA ILE A 334 -4.24 -7.57 42.98
C ILE A 334 -3.98 -9.01 42.51
N SER A 335 -4.88 -9.94 42.86
CA SER A 335 -4.78 -11.31 42.35
C SER A 335 -5.24 -11.40 40.90
N ASP A 336 -4.71 -12.39 40.17
CA ASP A 336 -5.15 -12.75 38.82
C ASP A 336 -6.67 -12.96 38.71
N SER A 337 -7.25 -13.67 39.69
CA SER A 337 -8.70 -13.84 39.81
C SER A 337 -9.46 -12.52 39.96
N SER A 338 -8.90 -11.53 40.66
CA SER A 338 -9.51 -10.21 40.81
C SER A 338 -9.47 -9.42 39.51
N VAL A 339 -8.41 -9.55 38.70
CA VAL A 339 -8.33 -8.94 37.37
C VAL A 339 -9.45 -9.47 36.48
N SER A 340 -9.63 -10.80 36.46
CA SER A 340 -10.72 -11.44 35.72
C SER A 340 -12.11 -10.98 36.18
N ASP A 341 -12.32 -10.82 37.50
CA ASP A 341 -13.58 -10.32 38.05
C ASP A 341 -13.84 -8.85 37.70
N TYR A 342 -12.80 -8.02 37.74
CA TYR A 342 -12.89 -6.62 37.31
C TYR A 342 -13.14 -6.49 35.83
N ARG A 343 -12.47 -7.28 34.99
CA ARG A 343 -12.71 -7.33 33.54
C ARG A 343 -14.16 -7.69 33.21
N ARG A 344 -14.71 -8.71 33.88
CA ARG A 344 -16.13 -9.09 33.71
C ARG A 344 -17.10 -7.96 34.09
N LYS A 345 -16.81 -7.22 35.15
CA LYS A 345 -17.62 -6.05 35.56
C LYS A 345 -17.52 -4.91 34.56
N LEU A 346 -16.30 -4.59 34.10
CA LEU A 346 -16.08 -3.58 33.07
C LEU A 346 -16.82 -3.93 31.78
N GLU A 347 -16.72 -5.18 31.31
CA GLU A 347 -17.45 -5.65 30.14
C GLU A 347 -18.97 -5.56 30.30
N ALA A 348 -19.50 -5.81 31.50
CA ALA A 348 -20.93 -5.69 31.77
C ALA A 348 -21.40 -4.24 31.69
N GLU A 349 -20.65 -3.31 32.30
CA GLU A 349 -20.97 -1.88 32.24
C GLU A 349 -20.78 -1.33 30.82
N MET A 350 -19.71 -1.71 30.11
CA MET A 350 -19.49 -1.29 28.72
C MET A 350 -20.57 -1.79 27.76
N LYS A 351 -21.15 -2.97 28.01
CA LYS A 351 -22.29 -3.49 27.23
C LYS A 351 -23.60 -2.77 27.51
N SER A 352 -23.70 -2.09 28.65
CA SER A 352 -24.89 -1.30 28.99
C SER A 352 -24.91 0.07 28.32
N LEU A 353 -23.76 0.49 27.75
CA LEU A 353 -23.64 1.72 26.99
C LEU A 353 -24.15 1.51 25.56
N ASP A 354 -25.10 2.34 25.15
CA ASP A 354 -25.59 2.41 23.78
C ASP A 354 -24.86 3.55 23.06
N PHE A 355 -24.14 3.23 21.99
CA PHE A 355 -23.31 4.19 21.28
C PHE A 355 -23.76 4.32 19.83
N ALA A 356 -23.87 5.56 19.34
CA ALA A 356 -23.79 5.80 17.91
C ALA A 356 -22.36 5.50 17.40
N PRO A 357 -22.19 5.05 16.14
CA PRO A 357 -20.87 4.72 15.59
C PRO A 357 -19.84 5.87 15.63
N SER A 358 -20.31 7.13 15.61
CA SER A 358 -19.51 8.36 15.74
C SER A 358 -18.99 8.59 17.17
N GLN A 359 -19.79 8.23 18.18
CA GLN A 359 -19.55 8.57 19.59
C GLN A 359 -18.46 7.72 20.25
N LEU A 360 -18.26 6.47 19.79
CA LEU A 360 -17.33 5.54 20.43
C LEU A 360 -15.89 6.07 20.48
N ARG A 361 -15.48 6.82 19.46
CA ARG A 361 -14.14 7.41 19.39
C ARG A 361 -13.96 8.49 20.47
N SER A 362 -14.83 9.49 20.49
CA SER A 362 -14.78 10.59 21.44
C SER A 362 -14.92 10.10 22.88
N PHE A 363 -15.74 9.06 23.11
CA PHE A 363 -15.82 8.37 24.41
C PHE A 363 -14.49 7.74 24.80
N ALA A 364 -13.84 6.98 23.90
CA ALA A 364 -12.59 6.30 24.21
C ALA A 364 -11.41 7.26 24.42
N GLU A 365 -11.35 8.35 23.64
CA GLU A 365 -10.34 9.41 23.79
C GLU A 365 -10.50 10.12 25.15
N GLU A 366 -11.71 10.55 25.49
CA GLU A 366 -12.00 11.19 26.78
C GLU A 366 -11.73 10.23 27.95
N LEU A 367 -12.13 8.96 27.82
CA LEU A 367 -11.91 7.95 28.87
C LEU A 367 -10.41 7.70 29.13
N ASP A 368 -9.56 7.67 28.09
CA ASP A 368 -8.11 7.57 28.27
C ASP A 368 -7.56 8.82 28.99
N GLU A 369 -7.98 10.02 28.59
CA GLU A 369 -7.53 11.26 29.23
C GLU A 369 -7.92 11.34 30.71
N LEU A 370 -9.18 11.03 31.02
CA LEU A 370 -9.67 10.97 32.41
C LEU A 370 -8.95 9.91 33.24
N LEU A 371 -8.65 8.74 32.66
CA LEU A 371 -7.90 7.69 33.35
C LEU A 371 -6.45 8.09 33.60
N ARG A 372 -5.78 8.72 32.63
CA ARG A 372 -4.42 9.26 32.80
C ARG A 372 -4.37 10.27 33.93
N TRP A 373 -5.33 11.20 33.95
CA TRP A 373 -5.44 12.20 35.01
C TRP A 373 -5.69 11.55 36.38
N ARG A 374 -6.66 10.62 36.48
CA ARG A 374 -6.99 9.93 37.74
C ARG A 374 -5.86 9.04 38.26
N LEU A 375 -5.08 8.41 37.38
CA LEU A 375 -4.01 7.47 37.75
C LEU A 375 -2.62 8.13 37.82
N SER A 376 -2.50 9.43 37.54
CA SER A 376 -1.22 10.14 37.47
C SER A 376 -0.21 9.45 36.53
N LEU A 377 -0.71 8.90 35.42
CA LEU A 377 0.13 8.28 34.39
C LEU A 377 0.88 9.37 33.61
N PRO A 378 2.08 9.10 33.07
CA PRO A 378 2.81 10.07 32.28
C PRO A 378 1.94 10.63 31.15
N GLU A 379 1.95 11.96 31.01
CA GLU A 379 1.27 12.64 29.91
C GLU A 379 1.73 12.04 28.58
N LYS A 380 0.79 11.99 27.64
CA LYS A 380 1.07 11.65 26.25
C LYS A 380 2.23 12.53 25.81
N GLY A 381 3.42 11.96 25.61
CA GLY A 381 4.55 12.68 25.04
C GLY A 381 4.04 13.32 23.75
N GLN A 382 3.93 14.65 23.77
CA GLN A 382 3.53 15.43 22.61
C GLN A 382 4.56 15.13 21.51
N GLN A 383 4.25 14.22 20.59
CA GLN A 383 4.74 14.32 19.22
C GLN A 383 3.89 15.37 18.49
N SER A 384 3.89 16.57 19.05
CA SER A 384 3.38 17.80 18.48
C SER A 384 4.38 18.88 18.93
N SER A 385 5.18 19.36 17.98
CA SER A 385 6.12 20.48 18.13
C SER A 385 7.55 20.20 18.64
N GLU A 386 8.27 19.32 17.94
CA GLU A 386 9.65 19.63 17.50
C GLU A 386 9.63 19.85 15.97
N MET A 387 8.78 20.76 15.51
CA MET A 387 8.85 21.35 14.16
C MET A 387 8.89 22.88 14.18
N ASP A 388 9.12 23.49 15.36
CA ASP A 388 9.30 24.95 15.52
C ASP A 388 10.57 25.30 16.34
N ALA A 389 11.58 24.42 16.32
CA ALA A 389 12.95 24.91 16.52
C ALA A 389 13.42 25.45 15.17
N ASP A 390 13.63 26.76 15.10
CA ASP A 390 14.18 27.53 13.98
C ASP A 390 15.26 26.73 13.23
N ILE A 391 14.86 25.98 12.19
CA ILE A 391 15.80 25.33 11.27
C ILE A 391 16.37 26.45 10.43
N GLN A 392 17.46 27.04 10.93
CA GLN A 392 18.33 27.91 10.18
C GLN A 392 18.92 27.09 9.03
N TRP A 393 18.25 27.10 7.88
CA TRP A 393 18.76 26.53 6.65
C TRP A 393 20.15 27.14 6.37
N PRO A 394 21.23 26.33 6.27
CA PRO A 394 22.51 26.84 5.84
C PRO A 394 22.33 27.42 4.45
N LYS A 395 22.52 28.74 4.32
CA LYS A 395 22.58 29.41 3.03
C LYS A 395 23.65 28.71 2.20
N TYR A 396 23.22 27.97 1.18
CA TYR A 396 24.10 27.37 0.19
C TYR A 396 24.91 28.50 -0.48
N GLN A 397 26.15 28.69 -0.03
CA GLN A 397 27.12 29.50 -0.75
C GLN A 397 27.56 28.71 -1.99
N HIS A 398 27.05 29.12 -3.14
CA HIS A 398 27.60 28.72 -4.44
C HIS A 398 29.06 29.20 -4.55
N LYS A 399 30.02 28.36 -4.18
CA LYS A 399 31.40 28.51 -4.69
C LYS A 399 31.47 27.88 -6.07
N GLN A 400 31.27 28.70 -7.09
CA GLN A 400 31.71 28.40 -8.45
C GLN A 400 33.24 28.36 -8.47
N GLN A 401 33.84 27.16 -8.40
CA GLN A 401 35.22 26.98 -8.83
C GLN A 401 35.25 26.87 -10.35
N ARG A 402 35.42 28.01 -11.02
CA ARG A 402 35.91 28.07 -12.40
C ARG A 402 37.40 27.71 -12.39
N THR A 403 37.73 26.50 -12.84
CA THR A 403 39.08 26.10 -13.19
C THR A 403 39.44 26.67 -14.56
N SER A 404 39.97 27.90 -14.58
CA SER A 404 40.63 28.43 -15.78
C SER A 404 42.00 27.77 -15.91
N LYS A 405 42.13 26.82 -16.85
CA LYS A 405 43.43 26.37 -17.35
C LYS A 405 44.02 27.48 -18.23
N THR A 406 45.08 28.12 -17.75
CA THR A 406 45.97 28.95 -18.55
C THR A 406 46.71 28.08 -19.55
N ILE A 407 46.44 28.28 -20.84
CA ILE A 407 47.27 27.82 -21.94
C ILE A 407 48.39 28.86 -22.10
N LEU A 408 49.62 28.48 -21.76
CA LEU A 408 50.82 29.23 -22.13
C LEU A 408 51.15 28.91 -23.59
N ILE A 409 51.10 29.94 -24.43
CA ILE A 409 51.71 29.96 -25.75
C ILE A 409 53.16 30.37 -25.54
N ASN A 410 54.10 29.53 -25.99
CA ASN A 410 55.43 29.92 -26.43
C ASN A 410 55.56 29.47 -27.89
#